data_AF-A0A0S3SWZ2-F1
#
_entry.id   AF-A0A0S3SWZ2-F1
#
_cell.length_a   1.000
_cell.length_b   1.000
_cell.length_c   1.000
_cell.angle_alpha   90.00
_cell.angle_beta   90.00
_cell.angle_gamma   90.00
#
_symmetry.space_group_name_H-M   'P 1'
#
loop_
_entity.id
_entity.type
_entity.pdbx_description
1 polymer ?
#
loop_
_entity_poly.entity_id
_entity_poly.type
_entity_poly.pdbx_seq_one_letter_code
_entity_poly.pdbx_strand_id
1 'polypeptide(L)'
;VTVIRDYRSKIESELSNICDGILKLLNFRLIPSASSSDSKVFYLKMKGDYHRFQHQVSNIRFNLFFPFHFFFFTDFLIQIYS
;
A
#
# COMPACT_ATOMS: atom_id res chain seq x y z
N VAL A 1 15.48 28.15 -1.83
CA VAL A 1 15.71 26.68 -2.03
C VAL A 1 15.32 25.84 -0.81
N THR A 2 15.12 26.41 0.39
CA THR A 2 14.74 25.70 1.63
C THR A 2 13.25 25.32 1.71
N VAL A 3 12.35 26.19 1.23
CA VAL A 3 10.88 25.98 1.30
C VAL A 3 10.42 24.68 0.62
N ILE A 4 11.10 24.28 -0.46
CA ILE A 4 10.79 23.07 -1.22
C ILE A 4 11.12 21.81 -0.40
N ARG A 5 12.16 21.84 0.44
CA ARG A 5 12.50 20.71 1.33
C ARG A 5 11.50 20.58 2.46
N ASP A 6 11.11 21.68 3.08
CA ASP A 6 10.16 21.66 4.19
C ASP A 6 8.77 21.17 3.73
N TYR A 7 8.33 21.59 2.55
CA TYR A 7 7.07 21.12 1.97
C TYR A 7 7.11 19.62 1.63
N ARG A 8 8.25 19.12 1.13
CA ARG A 8 8.45 17.69 0.87
C ARG A 8 8.41 16.88 2.16
N SER A 9 9.09 17.31 3.23
CA SER A 9 9.03 16.62 4.52
C SER A 9 7.63 16.62 5.13
N LYS A 10 6.85 17.69 4.95
CA LYS A 10 5.44 17.72 5.36
C LYS A 10 4.61 16.65 4.64
N ILE A 11 4.74 16.59 3.31
CA ILE A 11 4.04 15.59 2.49
C ILE A 11 4.48 14.17 2.85
N GLU A 12 5.78 13.94 3.04
CA GLU A 12 6.31 12.63 3.46
C GLU A 12 5.74 12.20 4.81
N SER A 13 5.60 13.13 5.76
CA SER A 13 5.04 12.86 7.08
C SER A 13 3.54 12.54 7.02
N GLU A 14 2.75 13.32 6.28
CA GLU A 14 1.32 13.04 6.09
C GLU A 14 1.10 11.70 5.38
N LEU A 15 1.88 11.41 4.34
CA LEU A 15 1.77 10.17 3.58
C LEU A 15 2.18 8.95 4.42
N SER A 16 3.20 9.09 5.29
CA SER A 16 3.58 8.06 6.26
C SER A 16 2.45 7.77 7.25
N ASN A 17 1.81 8.82 7.79
CA ASN A 17 0.67 8.68 8.72
C ASN A 17 -0.53 7.97 8.06
N ILE A 18 -0.84 8.31 6.80
CA ILE A 18 -1.91 7.64 6.04
C ILE A 18 -1.55 6.16 5.82
N CYS A 19 -0.31 5.87 5.41
CA CYS A 19 0.14 4.49 5.21
C CYS A 19 0.05 3.67 6.50
N ASP A 20 0.44 4.22 7.65
CA ASP A 20 0.35 3.55 8.95
C ASP A 20 -1.11 3.29 9.36
N GLY A 21 -2.00 4.23 9.08
CA GLY A 21 -3.45 4.06 9.29
C GLY A 21 -4.03 2.90 8.46
N ILE A 22 -3.67 2.82 7.18
CA ILE A 22 -4.13 1.73 6.30
C ILE A 22 -3.52 0.38 6.74
N LEU A 23 -2.23 0.35 7.10
CA LEU A 23 -1.57 -0.83 7.64
C LEU A 23 -2.25 -1.35 8.91
N LYS A 24 -2.65 -0.44 9.82
CA LYS A 24 -3.42 -0.80 11.03
C LYS A 24 -4.77 -1.40 10.67
N LEU A 25 -5.52 -0.78 9.75
CA LEU A 25 -6.81 -1.32 9.29
C LEU A 25 -6.68 -2.69 8.63
N LEU A 26 -5.64 -2.89 7.82
CA LEU A 26 -5.32 -4.19 7.21
C LEU A 26 -5.08 -5.27 8.27
N ASN A 27 -4.24 -4.98 9.27
CA ASN A 27 -3.91 -5.96 10.31
C ASN A 27 -5.08 -6.22 11.28
N PHE A 28 -5.84 -5.19 11.66
CA PHE A 28 -6.90 -5.33 12.67
C PHE A 28 -8.24 -5.83 12.13
N ARG A 29 -8.57 -5.50 10.87
CA ARG A 29 -9.89 -5.81 10.31
C ARG A 29 -9.81 -6.79 9.15
N LEU A 30 -9.00 -6.50 8.14
CA LEU A 30 -9.06 -7.22 6.87
C LEU A 30 -8.44 -8.62 6.98
N ILE A 31 -7.26 -8.76 7.59
CA ILE A 31 -6.61 -10.06 7.80
C ILE A 31 -7.44 -11.01 8.68
N PRO A 32 -7.99 -10.58 9.85
CA PRO A 32 -8.80 -11.47 10.68
C PRO A 32 -10.22 -11.69 10.14
N SER A 33 -10.77 -10.77 9.34
CA SER A 33 -12.06 -10.96 8.66
C SER A 33 -11.97 -11.83 7.40
N ALA A 34 -10.74 -12.15 6.94
CA ALA A 34 -10.52 -13.01 5.80
C ALA A 34 -10.79 -14.48 6.15
N SER A 35 -12.01 -14.95 5.87
CA SER A 35 -12.40 -16.33 6.10
C SER A 35 -11.77 -17.31 5.10
N SER A 36 -11.43 -16.84 3.90
CA SER A 36 -10.82 -17.64 2.83
C SER A 36 -9.30 -17.46 2.78
N SER A 37 -8.57 -18.55 2.50
CA SER A 37 -7.12 -18.56 2.35
C SER A 37 -6.62 -17.61 1.26
N ASP A 38 -7.35 -17.48 0.15
CA ASP A 38 -6.97 -16.62 -0.97
C ASP A 38 -7.07 -15.13 -0.62
N SER A 39 -8.13 -14.75 0.09
CA SER A 39 -8.32 -13.38 0.60
C SER A 39 -7.23 -12.99 1.60
N LYS A 40 -6.77 -13.95 2.41
CA LYS A 40 -5.68 -13.72 3.38
C LYS A 40 -4.34 -13.48 2.67
N VAL A 41 -4.04 -14.23 1.62
CA VAL A 41 -2.84 -14.02 0.78
C VAL A 41 -2.90 -12.65 0.11
N PHE A 42 -4.07 -12.24 -0.37
CA PHE A 42 -4.27 -10.92 -0.96
C PHE A 42 -3.99 -9.78 0.04
N TYR A 43 -4.54 -9.84 1.26
CA TYR A 43 -4.30 -8.81 2.28
C TYR A 43 -2.83 -8.78 2.75
N LEU A 44 -2.19 -9.94 2.85
CA LEU A 44 -0.75 -10.02 3.16
C LEU A 44 0.11 -9.41 2.04
N LYS A 45 -0.30 -9.59 0.79
CA LYS A 45 0.38 -8.96 -0.34
C LYS A 45 0.21 -7.44 -0.34
N MET A 46 -1.01 -6.94 -0.15
CA MET A 46 -1.25 -5.51 0.00
C MET A 46 -0.44 -4.91 1.16
N LYS A 47 -0.34 -5.61 2.30
CA LYS A 47 0.51 -5.19 3.43
C LYS A 47 1.97 -5.00 3.00
N GLY A 48 2.51 -5.88 2.16
CA GLY A 48 3.84 -5.75 1.59
C GLY A 48 3.99 -4.54 0.66
N ASP A 49 2.98 -4.25 -0.15
CA ASP A 49 2.97 -3.07 -1.03
C ASP A 49 2.92 -1.76 -0.22
N TYR A 50 2.18 -1.71 0.89
CA TYR A 50 2.16 -0.53 1.78
C TYR A 50 3.50 -0.30 2.49
N HIS A 51 4.17 -1.37 2.93
CA HIS A 51 5.53 -1.24 3.44
C HIS A 51 6.48 -0.75 2.34
N ARG A 52 6.39 -1.28 1.11
CA ARG A 52 7.20 -0.79 -0.02
C ARG A 52 6.93 0.69 -0.29
N PHE A 53 5.67 1.13 -0.18
CA PHE A 53 5.28 2.54 -0.29
C PHE A 53 5.97 3.40 0.77
N GLN A 54 5.97 2.99 2.05
CA GLN A 54 6.67 3.72 3.11
C GLN A 54 8.18 3.90 2.81
N HIS A 55 8.84 2.87 2.30
CA HIS A 55 10.25 2.94 1.89
C HIS A 55 10.47 3.82 0.66
N GLN A 56 9.47 3.90 -0.23
CA GLN A 56 9.53 4.70 -1.45
C GLN A 56 9.25 6.19 -1.19
N VAL A 57 8.48 6.49 -0.14
CA VAL A 57 8.29 7.86 0.38
C VAL A 57 9.56 8.36 1.05
N SER A 58 10.26 7.51 1.82
CA SER A 58 11.57 7.87 2.39
C SER A 58 12.68 7.95 1.33
N ASN A 59 12.48 7.33 0.17
CA ASN A 59 13.48 7.23 -0.90
C ASN A 59 12.81 7.66 -2.21
N ILE A 60 12.79 8.97 -2.49
CA ILE A 60 12.14 9.72 -3.59
C ILE A 60 12.28 9.01 -4.96
N ARG A 61 11.59 7.90 -5.12
CA ARG A 61 11.67 7.01 -6.29
C ARG A 61 10.25 6.57 -6.61
N PHE A 62 9.41 7.58 -6.83
CA PHE A 62 7.99 7.50 -7.21
C PHE A 62 7.75 6.71 -8.52
N ASN A 63 8.78 6.37 -9.28
CA ASN A 63 8.66 5.84 -10.65
C ASN A 63 8.35 4.34 -10.75
N LEU A 64 8.12 3.62 -9.64
CA LEU A 64 7.93 2.16 -9.66
C LEU A 64 6.58 1.68 -9.12
N PHE A 65 5.64 2.60 -8.88
CA PHE A 65 4.40 2.24 -8.19
C PHE A 65 3.32 1.57 -9.08
N PHE A 66 3.30 1.81 -10.38
CA PHE A 66 2.14 1.46 -11.21
C PHE A 66 2.01 0.01 -11.70
N PRO A 67 3.06 -0.77 -12.02
CA PRO A 67 2.85 -2.05 -12.68
C PRO A 67 2.37 -3.18 -11.75
N PHE A 68 2.66 -3.11 -10.44
CA PHE A 68 2.36 -4.21 -9.51
C PHE A 68 0.92 -4.22 -9.01
N HIS A 69 0.27 -3.06 -8.87
CA HIS A 69 -1.12 -3.00 -8.41
C HIS A 69 -2.09 -3.42 -9.53
N PHE A 70 -1.81 -3.05 -10.78
CA PHE A 70 -2.69 -3.37 -11.91
C PHE A 70 -2.77 -4.88 -12.17
N PHE A 71 -1.62 -5.58 -12.12
CA PHE A 71 -1.56 -7.02 -12.37
C PHE A 71 -2.36 -7.83 -11.34
N PHE A 72 -2.26 -7.47 -10.05
CA PHE A 72 -3.01 -8.17 -8.99
C PHE A 72 -4.50 -7.86 -8.96
N PHE A 73 -4.90 -6.68 -9.41
CA PHE A 73 -6.31 -6.31 -9.47
C PHE A 73 -7.03 -6.99 -10.64
N THR A 74 -6.35 -7.17 -11.78
CA THR A 74 -6.93 -7.87 -12.94
C THR A 74 -7.08 -9.36 -12.70
N ASP A 75 -6.11 -10.03 -12.07
CA ASP A 75 -6.22 -11.45 -11.71
C ASP A 75 -7.37 -11.69 -10.71
N PHE A 76 -7.55 -10.79 -9.73
CA PHE A 76 -8.62 -10.90 -8.74
C PHE A 76 -10.02 -10.67 -9.33
N LEU A 77 -10.17 -9.74 -10.27
CA LEU A 77 -11.45 -9.55 -10.98
C LEU A 77 -11.79 -10.75 -11.87
N ILE A 78 -10.81 -11.36 -12.53
CA ILE A 78 -11.02 -12.58 -13.33
C ILE A 78 -11.51 -13.74 -12.45
N GLN A 79 -10.99 -13.85 -11.23
CA GLN A 79 -11.34 -14.94 -10.30
C GLN A 79 -12.68 -14.72 -9.57
N ILE A 80 -13.21 -13.49 -9.55
CA ILE A 80 -14.55 -13.18 -9.03
C ILE A 80 -15.63 -13.24 -10.13
N TYR A 81 -15.27 -12.97 -11.39
CA TYR A 81 -16.22 -12.95 -12.51
C TYR A 81 -16.35 -14.28 -13.28
N SER A 82 -15.60 -15.31 -12.90
CA SER A 82 -15.67 -16.67 -13.45
C SER A 82 -16.11 -17.68 -12.40
#